data_AF-A0M087-F1
#
_entry.id   AF-A0M087-F1
#
_cell.length_a   1.000
_cell.length_b   1.000
_cell.length_c   1.000
_cell.angle_alpha   90.00
_cell.angle_beta   90.00
_cell.angle_gamma   90.00
#
_symmetry.space_group_name_H-M   'P 1'
#
loop_
_entity.id
_entity.type
_entity.pdbx_description
1 polymer ?
#
loop_
_entity_poly.entity_id
_entity_poly.type
_entity_poly.pdbx_seq_one_letter_code
_entity_poly.pdbx_strand_id
1 'polypeptide(L)'
;MKAQDADTLKVGDILTIETPKNYQYSHLNLPKANFIIKSGEIVNYKKLPGTRVEITKIKTKNSKTIVLLKRKDGKKFFGSFPSIRASYKKALASGELSR
;
A
#
# COMPACT_ATOMS: atom_id res chain seq x y z
N MET A 1 7.78 10.55 29.29
CA MET A 1 8.52 11.07 28.12
C MET A 1 8.10 10.25 26.91
N LYS A 2 7.18 10.75 26.06
CA LYS A 2 6.86 10.09 24.79
C LYS A 2 7.80 10.67 23.74
N ALA A 3 8.81 9.90 23.34
CA ALA A 3 9.71 10.28 22.26
C ALA A 3 8.90 10.34 20.97
N GLN A 4 8.77 11.55 20.44
CA GLN A 4 8.00 11.84 19.25
C GLN A 4 8.91 11.70 18.01
N ASP A 5 8.61 10.67 17.23
CA ASP A 5 8.67 10.63 15.76
C ASP A 5 10.03 10.90 15.07
N ALA A 6 10.94 9.93 15.16
CA ALA A 6 11.77 9.60 14.01
C ALA A 6 11.11 8.44 13.26
N ASP A 7 10.04 8.72 12.52
CA ASP A 7 9.40 7.76 11.61
C ASP A 7 10.29 7.58 10.37
N THR A 8 11.51 7.10 10.60
CA THR A 8 12.47 6.73 9.57
C THR A 8 11.97 5.45 8.95
N LEU A 9 11.10 5.62 7.98
CA LEU A 9 10.58 4.60 7.09
C LEU A 9 11.76 3.84 6.47
N LYS A 10 11.83 2.52 6.70
CA LYS A 10 12.92 1.67 6.21
C LYS A 10 12.42 0.68 5.17
N VAL A 11 13.32 0.31 4.27
CA VAL A 11 13.10 -0.85 3.39
C VAL A 11 13.11 -2.09 4.28
N GLY A 12 12.12 -2.97 4.11
CA GLY A 12 11.87 -4.14 4.95
C GLY A 12 10.79 -3.93 6.02
N ASP A 13 10.33 -2.70 6.24
CA ASP A 13 9.22 -2.45 7.18
C ASP A 13 7.94 -3.12 6.69
N ILE A 14 7.24 -3.76 7.63
CA ILE A 14 5.95 -4.40 7.40
C ILE A 14 4.86 -3.41 7.78
N LEU A 15 3.91 -3.22 6.87
CA LEU A 15 2.71 -2.43 7.05
C LEU A 15 1.49 -3.31 6.78
N THR A 16 0.34 -2.90 7.28
CA THR A 16 -0.94 -3.54 6.99
C THR A 16 -1.80 -2.57 6.19
N ILE A 17 -2.37 -3.05 5.08
CA ILE A 17 -3.38 -2.31 4.33
C ILE A 17 -4.67 -2.42 5.11
N GLU A 18 -5.25 -1.29 5.47
CA GLU A 18 -6.51 -1.21 6.21
C GLU A 18 -7.61 -0.62 5.35
N THR A 19 -8.83 -0.59 5.89
CA THR A 19 -9.94 0.08 5.22
C THR A 19 -9.81 1.60 5.44
N PRO A 20 -9.73 2.42 4.39
CA PRO A 20 -9.67 3.87 4.52
C PRO A 20 -10.89 4.40 5.26
N LYS A 21 -10.70 5.48 6.05
CA LYS A 21 -11.82 6.20 6.68
C LYS A 21 -12.85 6.70 5.66
N ASN A 22 -12.41 7.03 4.45
CA ASN A 22 -13.25 7.56 3.39
C ASN A 22 -13.81 6.46 2.45
N TYR A 23 -13.74 5.18 2.83
CA TYR A 23 -14.21 4.01 2.06
C TYR A 23 -13.58 3.83 0.66
N GLN A 24 -12.65 4.69 0.25
CA GLN A 24 -11.97 4.65 -1.03
C GLN A 24 -10.46 4.78 -0.86
N TYR A 25 -9.71 3.92 -1.55
CA TYR A 25 -8.26 3.98 -1.62
C TYR A 25 -7.83 5.10 -2.58
N SER A 26 -7.43 6.24 -2.03
CA SER A 26 -7.01 7.42 -2.80
C SER A 26 -5.50 7.61 -2.81
N HIS A 27 -4.78 6.98 -1.87
CA HIS A 27 -3.34 7.15 -1.69
C HIS A 27 -2.55 5.87 -1.98
N LEU A 28 -3.22 4.73 -2.14
CA LEU A 28 -2.70 3.54 -2.81
C LEU A 28 -2.97 3.63 -4.32
N ASN A 29 -1.90 3.51 -5.11
CA ASN A 29 -1.99 3.43 -6.56
C ASN A 29 -2.34 1.99 -6.96
N LEU A 30 -3.62 1.66 -6.82
CA LEU A 30 -4.17 0.38 -7.22
C LEU A 30 -4.44 0.36 -8.74
N PRO A 31 -4.18 -0.76 -9.44
CA PRO A 31 -4.60 -0.92 -10.82
C PRO A 31 -6.12 -0.77 -10.93
N LYS A 32 -6.58 -0.11 -12.00
CA LYS A 32 -8.02 0.06 -12.26
C LYS A 32 -8.68 -1.29 -12.50
N ALA A 33 -9.96 -1.41 -12.15
CA ALA A 33 -10.73 -2.64 -12.33
C ALA A 33 -10.67 -3.14 -13.77
N ASN A 34 -10.83 -2.26 -14.75
CA ASN A 34 -10.74 -2.59 -16.18
C ASN A 34 -9.38 -3.18 -16.57
N PHE A 35 -8.30 -2.78 -15.91
CA PHE A 35 -6.96 -3.28 -16.20
C PHE A 35 -6.78 -4.70 -15.65
N ILE A 36 -7.30 -4.98 -14.45
CA ILE A 36 -7.30 -6.31 -13.84
C ILE A 36 -8.19 -7.28 -14.63
N ILE A 37 -9.39 -6.85 -15.05
CA ILE A 37 -10.32 -7.66 -15.85
C ILE A 37 -9.70 -8.02 -17.20
N LYS A 38 -9.01 -7.07 -17.86
CA LYS A 38 -8.27 -7.35 -19.11
C LYS A 38 -7.13 -8.35 -18.93
N SER A 39 -6.55 -8.46 -17.73
CA SER A 39 -5.56 -9.48 -17.40
C SER A 39 -6.17 -10.86 -17.09
N GLY A 40 -7.50 -10.99 -17.14
CA GLY A 40 -8.20 -12.27 -16.90
C GLY A 40 -8.53 -12.55 -15.43
N GLU A 41 -8.38 -11.56 -14.53
CA GLU A 41 -8.64 -11.75 -13.11
C GLU A 41 -9.92 -11.07 -12.61
N ILE A 42 -10.57 -11.73 -11.65
CA ILE A 42 -11.74 -11.19 -10.97
C ILE A 42 -11.26 -10.22 -9.89
N VAL A 43 -11.65 -8.97 -10.06
CA VAL A 43 -11.29 -7.88 -9.16
C VAL A 43 -11.91 -8.11 -7.79
N ASN A 44 -11.07 -8.34 -6.78
CA ASN A 44 -11.52 -8.45 -5.39
C ASN A 44 -10.81 -7.45 -4.48
N TYR A 45 -11.24 -6.18 -4.56
CA TYR A 45 -10.76 -5.13 -3.66
C TYR A 45 -11.15 -5.38 -2.19
N LYS A 46 -12.20 -6.18 -1.93
CA LYS A 46 -12.65 -6.50 -0.57
C LYS A 46 -11.63 -7.30 0.23
N LYS A 47 -10.65 -7.93 -0.44
CA LYS A 47 -9.54 -8.69 0.19
C LYS A 47 -8.29 -7.85 0.44
N LEU A 48 -8.29 -6.56 0.12
CA LEU A 48 -7.16 -5.67 0.41
C LEU A 48 -6.99 -5.39 1.91
N PRO A 49 -8.04 -5.02 2.68
CA PRO A 49 -7.92 -4.83 4.11
C PRO A 49 -7.36 -6.07 4.82
N GLY A 50 -6.51 -5.87 5.83
CA GLY A 50 -5.81 -6.93 6.56
C GLY A 50 -4.63 -7.55 5.80
N THR A 51 -4.31 -7.07 4.59
CA THR A 51 -3.15 -7.57 3.85
C THR A 51 -1.86 -6.98 4.43
N ARG A 52 -0.96 -7.86 4.91
CA ARG A 52 0.40 -7.47 5.33
C ARG A 52 1.31 -7.30 4.11
N VAL A 53 1.95 -6.16 4.04
CA VAL A 53 2.83 -5.74 2.94
C VAL A 53 4.17 -5.27 3.48
N GLU A 54 5.22 -5.48 2.71
CA GLU A 54 6.58 -5.10 3.02
C GLU A 54 7.05 -4.00 2.08
N ILE A 55 7.75 -3.00 2.62
CA ILE A 55 8.32 -1.90 1.84
C ILE A 55 9.59 -2.39 1.16
N THR A 56 9.54 -2.52 -0.16
CA THR A 56 10.69 -2.98 -0.98
C THR A 56 11.53 -1.83 -1.52
N LYS A 57 10.92 -0.65 -1.69
CA LYS A 57 11.61 0.53 -2.21
C LYS A 57 10.95 1.80 -1.70
N ILE A 58 11.76 2.79 -1.41
CA ILE A 58 11.32 4.12 -1.02
C ILE A 58 11.79 5.09 -2.11
N LYS A 59 10.89 5.91 -2.61
CA LYS A 59 11.16 6.96 -3.60
C LYS A 59 10.63 8.28 -3.07
N THR A 60 11.52 9.23 -2.83
CA THR A 60 11.14 10.59 -2.45
C THR A 60 11.21 11.49 -3.67
N LYS A 61 10.10 12.15 -4.02
CA LYS A 61 10.05 13.12 -5.13
C LYS A 61 9.24 14.34 -4.72
N ASN A 62 9.79 15.54 -4.84
CA ASN A 62 9.13 16.82 -4.54
C ASN A 62 8.40 16.79 -3.18
N SER A 63 9.10 16.38 -2.12
CA SER A 63 8.57 16.24 -0.75
C SER A 63 7.46 15.19 -0.56
N LYS A 64 7.16 14.36 -1.58
CA LYS A 64 6.27 13.20 -1.49
C LYS A 64 7.08 11.93 -1.35
N THR A 65 6.79 11.15 -0.31
CA THR A 65 7.36 9.82 -0.08
C THR A 65 6.46 8.76 -0.69
N ILE A 66 6.92 8.16 -1.79
CA ILE A 66 6.26 7.04 -2.47
C ILE A 66 6.98 5.76 -2.09
N VAL A 67 6.23 4.79 -1.56
CA VAL A 67 6.74 3.47 -1.20
C VAL A 67 6.26 2.43 -2.19
N LEU A 68 7.10 1.46 -2.49
CA LEU A 68 6.76 0.27 -3.26
C LEU A 68 6.51 -0.88 -2.29
N LEU A 69 5.27 -1.36 -2.28
CA LEU A 69 4.78 -2.36 -1.35
C LEU A 69 4.65 -3.70 -2.07
N LYS A 70 5.15 -4.76 -1.44
CA LYS A 70 4.98 -6.16 -1.88
C LYS A 70 4.23 -6.93 -0.80
N ARG A 71 3.35 -7.87 -1.15
CA ARG A 71 2.68 -8.67 -0.12
C ARG A 71 3.70 -9.56 0.60
N LYS A 72 3.61 -9.63 1.93
CA LYS A 72 4.51 -10.46 2.74
C LYS A 72 4.27 -11.96 2.54
N ASP A 73 3.04 -12.33 2.20
CA ASP A 73 2.63 -13.70 1.91
C ASP A 73 3.20 -14.26 0.59
N GLY A 74 4.01 -13.48 -0.14
CA GLY A 74 4.61 -13.87 -1.42
C GLY A 74 3.64 -13.87 -2.60
N LYS A 75 2.35 -13.62 -2.38
CA LYS A 75 1.35 -13.54 -3.45
C LYS A 75 1.46 -12.21 -4.19
N LYS A 76 0.92 -12.20 -5.41
CA LYS A 76 0.75 -10.97 -6.20
C LYS A 76 -0.56 -10.28 -5.82
N PHE A 77 -0.60 -8.95 -5.91
CA PHE A 77 -1.85 -8.20 -5.83
C PHE A 77 -2.67 -8.48 -7.08
N PHE A 78 -3.97 -8.74 -6.91
CA PHE A 78 -4.89 -9.09 -8.01
C PHE A 78 -4.27 -10.11 -8.97
N GLY A 79 -3.57 -11.09 -8.39
CA GLY A 79 -2.82 -12.23 -8.96
C GLY A 79 -1.77 -11.94 -10.04
N SER A 80 -1.71 -10.73 -10.57
CA SER A 80 -0.81 -10.33 -11.67
C SER A 80 0.18 -9.23 -11.27
N PHE A 81 -0.11 -8.42 -10.26
CA PHE A 81 0.73 -7.28 -9.87
C PHE A 81 1.69 -7.65 -8.74
N PRO A 82 3.01 -7.72 -8.98
CA PRO A 82 3.97 -8.13 -7.94
C PRO A 82 4.13 -7.09 -6.82
N SER A 83 3.82 -5.82 -7.10
CA SER A 83 3.93 -4.72 -6.14
C SER A 83 2.99 -3.58 -6.50
N ILE A 84 2.66 -2.75 -5.52
CA ILE A 84 1.87 -1.54 -5.68
C ILE A 84 2.62 -0.34 -5.12
N ARG A 85 2.32 0.86 -5.63
CA ARG A 85 2.89 2.10 -5.12
C ARG A 85 1.91 2.76 -4.17
N ALA A 86 2.38 3.31 -3.07
CA ALA A 86 1.54 4.07 -2.16
C ALA A 86 2.23 5.36 -1.72
N SER A 87 1.45 6.40 -1.45
CA SER A 87 1.96 7.63 -0.84
C SER A 87 1.97 7.47 0.66
N TYR A 88 3.13 7.12 1.26
CA TYR A 88 3.20 6.71 2.66
C TYR A 88 2.56 7.70 3.63
N LYS A 89 3.00 8.96 3.62
CA LYS A 89 2.50 10.00 4.54
C LYS A 89 0.99 10.18 4.43
N LYS A 90 0.46 10.16 3.20
CA LYS A 90 -0.97 10.35 2.95
C LYS A 90 -1.79 9.12 3.32
N ALA A 91 -1.28 7.94 3.02
CA ALA A 91 -1.95 6.66 3.30
C ALA A 91 -2.01 6.37 4.80
N LEU A 92 -0.97 6.73 5.57
CA LEU A 92 -1.05 6.71 7.03
C LEU A 92 -2.09 7.72 7.55
N ALA A 93 -2.06 8.95 7.05
CA ALA A 93 -2.98 10.00 7.48
C ALA A 93 -4.46 9.67 7.16
N SER A 94 -4.74 8.99 6.04
CA SER A 94 -6.09 8.57 5.66
C SER A 94 -6.55 7.26 6.32
N GLY A 95 -5.65 6.56 7.03
CA GLY A 95 -5.92 5.23 7.59
C GLY A 95 -5.96 4.11 6.56
N GLU A 96 -5.40 4.31 5.37
CA GLU A 96 -5.24 3.25 4.36
C GLU A 96 -4.10 2.29 4.70
N LEU A 97 -3.09 2.77 5.44
CA LEU A 97 -1.98 1.96 5.95
C LEU A 97 -1.91 2.10 7.47
N SER A 98 -1.59 0.99 8.14
CA SER A 98 -1.25 0.95 9.56
C SER A 98 0.08 0.22 9.75
N ARG A 99 0.80 0.58 10.82
CA ARG A 99 2.00 -0.13 11.27
C ARG A 99 1.63 -1.24 12.25
#